data_AF-A0A7G2RNL9-F1
#
_entry.id   AF-A0A7G2RNL9-F1
#
_cell.length_a   1.000
_cell.length_b   1.000
_cell.length_c   1.000
_cell.angle_alpha   90.00
_cell.angle_beta   90.00
_cell.angle_gamma   90.00
#
_symmetry.space_group_name_H-M   'P 1'
#
loop_
_entity.id
_entity.type
_entity.pdbx_description
1 polymer ?
#
loop_
_entity_poly.entity_id
_entity_poly.type
_entity_poly.pdbx_seq_one_letter_code
_entity_poly.pdbx_strand_id
1 'polypeptide(L)'
;MTDLPLGMKYYLLILTSSLIEDLNDYGVKWIANEPGIAIRDVEKAFFCARALESRMPDEPGQADPRLWPELMKSIHTIRRVLDVVEKTTFDAVIAEALETTSDIARADIKHVFEQKREAGEVDFRLHGLLNTKPDSGKPDPAVREAFMLKRARRFQSFMAFDGATLNDDEKVILNDAQSVARHIMDGDRDNRRIDALLVMGAVLIETASVRPKARIPRLIRESFDRMATKAAMALGAIVYRDEYLEFKATLGLERLDSDL
;
A
#
# COMPACT_ATOMS: atom_id res chain seq x y z
N MET A 1 2.57 -12.02 -26.29
CA MET A 1 1.85 -11.39 -25.15
C MET A 1 2.57 -11.82 -23.91
N THR A 2 3.05 -10.88 -23.10
CA THR A 2 3.75 -11.17 -21.85
C THR A 2 2.75 -11.79 -20.88
N ASP A 3 3.00 -13.03 -20.47
CA ASP A 3 2.20 -13.65 -19.42
C ASP A 3 2.60 -13.00 -18.08
N LEU A 4 1.68 -12.27 -17.46
CA LEU A 4 1.95 -11.56 -16.21
C LEU A 4 2.12 -12.56 -15.05
N PRO A 5 3.00 -12.28 -14.07
CA PRO A 5 3.09 -13.07 -12.85
C PRO A 5 1.72 -13.21 -12.16
N LEU A 6 1.46 -14.37 -11.56
CA LEU A 6 0.17 -14.65 -10.92
C LEU A 6 -0.17 -13.61 -9.84
N GLY A 7 0.78 -13.27 -8.98
CA GLY A 7 0.60 -12.26 -7.95
C GLY A 7 0.31 -10.87 -8.51
N MET A 8 0.93 -10.51 -9.64
CA MET A 8 0.62 -9.26 -10.33
C MET A 8 -0.81 -9.25 -10.89
N LYS A 9 -1.29 -10.39 -11.41
CA LYS A 9 -2.68 -10.50 -11.88
C LYS A 9 -3.67 -10.31 -10.72
N TYR A 10 -3.45 -10.96 -9.58
CA TYR A 10 -4.27 -10.75 -8.39
C TYR A 10 -4.22 -9.30 -7.91
N TYR A 11 -3.04 -8.69 -7.88
CA TYR A 11 -2.89 -7.27 -7.56
C TYR A 11 -3.72 -6.37 -8.48
N LEU A 12 -3.71 -6.60 -9.80
CA LEU A 12 -4.49 -5.81 -10.74
C LEU A 12 -6.00 -5.96 -10.54
N LEU A 13 -6.48 -7.16 -10.17
CA LEU A 13 -7.89 -7.38 -9.86
C LEU A 13 -8.30 -6.64 -8.58
N ILE A 14 -7.54 -6.79 -7.49
CA ILE A 14 -7.80 -6.09 -6.23
C ILE A 14 -7.76 -4.57 -6.44
N LEU A 15 -6.74 -4.08 -7.15
CA LEU A 15 -6.60 -2.66 -7.47
C LEU A 15 -7.78 -2.13 -8.27
N THR A 16 -8.23 -2.89 -9.27
CA THR A 16 -9.37 -2.48 -10.09
C THR A 16 -10.64 -2.36 -9.24
N SER A 17 -10.93 -3.36 -8.41
CA SER A 17 -12.07 -3.32 -7.49
C SER A 17 -12.01 -2.10 -6.56
N SER A 18 -10.85 -1.84 -5.94
CA SER A 18 -10.69 -0.67 -5.05
C SER A 18 -10.92 0.64 -5.79
N LEU A 19 -10.36 0.81 -6.99
CA LEU A 19 -10.50 2.05 -7.75
C LEU A 19 -11.95 2.30 -8.19
N ILE A 20 -12.71 1.23 -8.46
CA ILE A 20 -14.13 1.33 -8.81
C ILE A 20 -14.95 1.73 -7.58
N GLU A 21 -14.66 1.16 -6.41
CA GLU A 21 -15.27 1.58 -5.14
C GLU A 21 -14.98 3.05 -4.85
N ASP A 22 -13.71 3.46 -4.90
CA ASP A 22 -13.29 4.83 -4.62
C ASP A 22 -13.96 5.82 -5.62
N LEU A 23 -14.03 5.47 -6.90
CA LEU A 23 -14.74 6.27 -7.93
C LEU A 23 -16.25 6.38 -7.65
N ASN A 24 -16.89 5.30 -7.21
CA ASN A 24 -18.32 5.28 -6.89
C ASN A 24 -18.64 6.08 -5.62
N ASP A 25 -17.77 6.05 -4.62
CA ASP A 25 -17.91 6.78 -3.35
C ASP A 25 -17.90 8.30 -3.57
N TYR A 26 -17.03 8.79 -4.45
CA TYR A 26 -17.02 10.20 -4.85
C TYR A 26 -18.24 10.57 -5.70
N GLY A 27 -18.62 9.70 -6.63
CA GLY A 27 -19.80 9.85 -7.47
C GLY A 27 -19.66 10.88 -8.61
N VAL A 28 -20.35 10.58 -9.73
CA VAL A 28 -20.24 11.32 -11.01
C VAL A 28 -20.44 12.82 -10.85
N LYS A 29 -21.47 13.23 -10.10
CA LYS A 29 -21.86 14.64 -9.98
C LYS A 29 -20.82 15.49 -9.26
N TRP A 30 -20.11 14.90 -8.29
CA TRP A 30 -19.13 15.65 -7.52
C TRP A 30 -17.84 15.76 -8.33
N ILE A 31 -17.36 14.65 -8.90
CA ILE A 31 -16.16 14.63 -9.76
C ILE A 31 -16.30 15.54 -10.99
N ALA A 32 -17.47 15.57 -11.64
CA ALA A 32 -17.69 16.40 -12.84
C ALA A 32 -17.66 17.92 -12.56
N ASN A 33 -17.78 18.33 -11.30
CA ASN A 33 -17.67 19.74 -10.89
C ASN A 33 -16.26 20.12 -10.41
N GLU A 34 -15.32 19.17 -10.36
CA GLU A 34 -13.96 19.45 -9.90
C GLU A 34 -13.16 20.23 -10.97
N PRO A 35 -12.58 21.40 -10.61
CA PRO A 35 -11.77 22.17 -11.54
C PRO A 35 -10.55 21.38 -12.02
N GLY A 36 -10.35 21.34 -13.35
CA GLY A 36 -9.20 20.66 -13.95
C GLY A 36 -9.47 19.27 -14.51
N ILE A 37 -10.71 18.76 -14.40
CA ILE A 37 -11.14 17.51 -15.02
C ILE A 37 -12.13 17.80 -16.16
N ALA A 38 -11.88 17.22 -17.34
CA ALA A 38 -12.86 17.28 -18.42
C ALA A 38 -14.01 16.30 -18.15
N ILE A 39 -15.27 16.74 -18.28
CA ILE A 39 -16.46 15.88 -18.08
C ILE A 39 -16.38 14.59 -18.91
N ARG A 40 -15.87 14.67 -20.14
CA ARG A 40 -15.68 13.50 -21.01
C ARG A 40 -14.75 12.43 -20.39
N ASP A 41 -13.74 12.84 -19.63
CA ASP A 41 -12.82 11.93 -18.97
C ASP A 41 -13.49 11.26 -17.76
N VAL A 42 -14.33 12.00 -17.03
CA VAL A 42 -15.17 11.47 -15.95
C VAL A 42 -16.13 10.42 -16.51
N GLU A 43 -16.88 10.75 -17.57
CA GLU A 43 -17.79 9.80 -18.23
C GLU A 43 -17.07 8.54 -18.70
N LYS A 44 -15.89 8.69 -19.29
CA LYS A 44 -15.07 7.56 -19.73
C LYS A 44 -14.64 6.68 -18.56
N ALA A 45 -14.21 7.27 -17.43
CA ALA A 45 -13.82 6.51 -16.24
C ALA A 45 -14.98 5.69 -15.67
N PHE A 46 -16.16 6.30 -15.50
CA PHE A 46 -17.35 5.59 -15.01
C PHE A 46 -17.83 4.51 -15.98
N PHE A 47 -17.73 4.75 -17.29
CA PHE A 47 -18.06 3.73 -18.29
C PHE A 47 -17.07 2.55 -18.23
N CYS A 48 -15.77 2.83 -18.13
CA CYS A 48 -14.74 1.81 -17.95
C CYS A 48 -14.98 0.99 -16.68
N ALA A 49 -15.28 1.64 -15.55
CA ALA A 49 -15.59 0.99 -14.27
C ALA A 49 -16.75 0.00 -14.42
N ARG A 50 -17.90 0.45 -14.94
CA ARG A 50 -19.06 -0.43 -15.16
C ARG A 50 -18.80 -1.57 -16.15
N ALA A 51 -18.07 -1.28 -17.23
CA ALA A 51 -17.74 -2.30 -18.22
C ALA A 51 -16.85 -3.39 -17.60
N LEU A 52 -15.95 -3.02 -16.68
CA LEU A 52 -15.07 -3.95 -15.99
C LEU A 52 -15.78 -4.78 -14.91
N GLU A 53 -16.66 -4.19 -14.10
CA GLU A 53 -17.41 -4.91 -13.04
C GLU A 53 -18.06 -6.20 -13.57
N SER A 54 -18.61 -6.15 -14.79
CA SER A 54 -19.26 -7.31 -15.43
C SER A 54 -18.32 -8.34 -16.07
N ARG A 55 -17.02 -8.03 -16.17
CA ARG A 55 -16.01 -8.81 -16.92
C ARG A 55 -14.82 -9.24 -16.07
N MET A 56 -14.75 -8.85 -14.80
CA MET A 56 -13.66 -9.26 -13.93
C MET A 56 -13.77 -10.76 -13.62
N PRO A 57 -12.70 -11.53 -13.85
CA PRO A 57 -12.67 -12.95 -13.49
C PRO A 57 -12.50 -13.10 -11.98
N ASP A 58 -13.15 -14.11 -11.41
CA ASP A 58 -12.93 -14.49 -10.00
C ASP A 58 -11.52 -15.07 -9.80
N GLU A 59 -11.00 -15.80 -10.80
CA GLU A 59 -9.66 -16.40 -10.77
C GLU A 59 -8.80 -15.93 -11.96
N PRO A 60 -7.57 -15.42 -11.72
CA PRO A 60 -6.65 -15.00 -12.78
C PRO A 60 -6.30 -16.08 -13.80
N GLY A 61 -6.26 -17.34 -13.36
CA GLY A 61 -5.89 -18.49 -14.21
C GLY A 61 -6.90 -18.79 -15.31
N GLN A 62 -8.14 -18.30 -15.17
CA GLN A 62 -9.24 -18.53 -16.10
C GLN A 62 -9.46 -17.33 -17.05
N ALA A 63 -8.71 -16.25 -16.87
CA ALA A 63 -8.87 -15.00 -17.62
C ALA A 63 -8.28 -15.12 -19.05
N ASP A 64 -8.98 -14.56 -20.04
CA ASP A 64 -8.39 -14.33 -21.37
C ASP A 64 -7.17 -13.40 -21.22
N PRO A 65 -5.97 -13.78 -21.70
CA PRO A 65 -4.79 -12.91 -21.65
C PRO A 65 -4.99 -11.50 -22.24
N ARG A 66 -5.98 -11.31 -23.13
CA ARG A 66 -6.35 -10.00 -23.70
C ARG A 66 -7.01 -9.07 -22.69
N LEU A 67 -7.49 -9.60 -21.57
CA LEU A 67 -8.06 -8.81 -20.47
C LEU A 67 -7.01 -7.88 -19.85
N TRP A 68 -5.78 -8.33 -19.65
CA TRP A 68 -4.79 -7.57 -18.87
C TRP A 68 -4.44 -6.21 -19.50
N PRO A 69 -4.21 -6.10 -20.82
CA PRO A 69 -4.05 -4.79 -21.46
C PRO A 69 -5.28 -3.88 -21.34
N GLU A 70 -6.50 -4.43 -21.44
CA GLU A 70 -7.74 -3.67 -21.28
C GLU A 70 -7.91 -3.16 -19.84
N LEU A 71 -7.65 -4.03 -18.87
CA LEU A 71 -7.69 -3.73 -17.44
C LEU A 71 -6.71 -2.61 -17.10
N MET A 72 -5.46 -2.70 -17.57
CA MET A 72 -4.45 -1.67 -17.32
C MET A 72 -4.85 -0.30 -17.89
N LYS A 73 -5.40 -0.26 -19.11
CA LYS A 73 -5.89 0.99 -19.72
C LYS A 73 -7.06 1.61 -18.95
N SER A 74 -7.94 0.78 -18.42
CA SER A 74 -9.06 1.23 -17.59
C SER A 74 -8.60 1.70 -16.21
N ILE A 75 -7.71 0.96 -15.54
CA ILE A 75 -7.04 1.40 -14.29
C ILE A 75 -6.42 2.78 -14.49
N HIS A 76 -5.65 2.95 -15.57
CA HIS A 76 -5.03 4.23 -15.92
C HIS A 76 -6.06 5.36 -16.11
N THR A 77 -7.16 5.09 -16.80
CA THR A 77 -8.24 6.07 -17.02
C THR A 77 -8.90 6.49 -15.71
N ILE A 78 -9.18 5.53 -14.83
CA ILE A 78 -9.80 5.79 -13.52
C ILE A 78 -8.85 6.57 -12.63
N ARG A 79 -7.59 6.12 -12.50
CA ARG A 79 -6.55 6.81 -11.71
C ARG A 79 -6.34 8.25 -12.17
N ARG A 80 -6.35 8.53 -13.48
CA ARG A 80 -6.19 9.91 -13.96
C ARG A 80 -7.27 10.87 -13.44
N VAL A 81 -8.49 10.37 -13.24
CA VAL A 81 -9.58 11.15 -12.65
C VAL A 81 -9.40 11.27 -11.15
N LEU A 82 -9.10 10.15 -10.47
CA LEU A 82 -8.89 10.13 -9.02
C LEU A 82 -7.69 10.97 -8.58
N ASP A 83 -6.57 10.98 -9.29
CA ASP A 83 -5.39 11.80 -8.97
C ASP A 83 -5.70 13.29 -8.87
N VAL A 84 -6.63 13.79 -9.71
CA VAL A 84 -7.03 15.20 -9.66
C VAL A 84 -7.98 15.46 -8.49
N VAL A 85 -8.93 14.56 -8.30
CA VAL A 85 -9.94 14.61 -7.24
C VAL A 85 -9.32 14.52 -5.85
N GLU A 86 -8.36 13.61 -5.68
CA GLU A 86 -7.81 13.23 -4.38
C GLU A 86 -6.67 14.16 -3.96
N LYS A 87 -6.10 14.95 -4.88
CA LYS A 87 -4.86 15.69 -4.66
C LYS A 87 -4.81 16.46 -3.34
N THR A 88 -5.83 17.28 -3.07
CA THR A 88 -5.88 18.13 -1.87
C THR A 88 -6.08 17.31 -0.59
N THR A 89 -6.87 16.23 -0.66
CA THR A 89 -7.09 15.32 0.45
C THR A 89 -5.81 14.54 0.74
N PHE A 90 -5.14 14.06 -0.30
CA PHE A 90 -3.91 13.29 -0.22
C PHE A 90 -2.77 14.12 0.38
N ASP A 91 -2.61 15.38 -0.06
CA ASP A 91 -1.61 16.29 0.51
C ASP A 91 -1.83 16.54 2.01
N ALA A 92 -3.09 16.71 2.43
CA ALA A 92 -3.44 16.89 3.84
C ALA A 92 -3.17 15.62 4.67
N VAL A 93 -3.56 14.46 4.15
CA VAL A 93 -3.32 13.15 4.79
C VAL A 93 -1.82 12.86 4.90
N ILE A 94 -1.02 13.17 3.87
CA ILE A 94 0.44 13.04 3.92
C ILE A 94 1.01 13.93 5.03
N ALA A 95 0.59 15.19 5.10
CA ALA A 95 1.09 16.12 6.12
C ALA A 95 0.79 15.61 7.54
N GLU A 96 -0.45 15.18 7.79
CA GLU A 96 -0.87 14.60 9.08
C GLU A 96 -0.13 13.29 9.40
N ALA A 97 0.05 12.43 8.40
CA ALA A 97 0.77 11.17 8.55
C ALA A 97 2.25 11.40 8.87
N LEU A 98 2.90 12.38 8.23
CA LEU A 98 4.29 12.74 8.51
C LEU A 98 4.47 13.27 9.94
N GLU A 99 3.57 14.14 10.39
CA GLU A 99 3.57 14.67 11.76
C GLU A 99 3.37 13.55 12.79
N THR A 100 2.30 12.76 12.64
CA THR A 100 1.97 11.66 13.55
C THR A 100 3.07 10.59 13.58
N THR A 101 3.63 10.24 12.42
CA THR A 101 4.72 9.25 12.33
C THR A 101 5.98 9.74 13.03
N SER A 102 6.28 11.05 12.93
CA SER A 102 7.40 11.67 13.63
C SER A 102 7.26 11.55 15.15
N ASP A 103 6.08 11.86 15.68
CA ASP A 103 5.80 11.77 17.12
C ASP A 103 5.91 10.33 17.64
N ILE A 104 5.32 9.37 16.92
CA ILE A 104 5.42 7.94 17.26
C ILE A 104 6.88 7.49 17.23
N ALA A 105 7.63 7.86 16.20
CA ALA A 105 9.03 7.48 16.06
C ALA A 105 9.90 8.02 17.22
N ARG A 106 9.67 9.25 17.65
CA ARG A 106 10.37 9.84 18.81
C ARG A 106 9.99 9.14 20.11
N ALA A 107 8.72 8.79 20.31
CA ALA A 107 8.28 8.02 21.47
C ALA A 107 8.94 6.62 21.51
N ASP A 108 9.06 5.96 20.36
CA ASP A 108 9.74 4.68 20.22
C ASP A 108 11.23 4.76 20.57
N ILE A 109 11.93 5.76 20.02
CA ILE A 109 13.34 6.00 20.34
C ILE A 109 13.51 6.26 21.84
N LYS A 110 12.63 7.07 22.44
CA LYS A 110 12.66 7.38 23.86
C LYS A 110 12.55 6.11 24.70
N HIS A 111 11.60 5.23 24.36
CA HIS A 111 11.41 3.96 25.07
C HIS A 111 12.66 3.07 25.00
N VAL A 112 13.26 2.91 23.82
CA VAL A 112 14.49 2.10 23.65
C VAL A 112 15.67 2.75 24.37
N PHE A 113 15.80 4.06 24.31
CA PHE A 113 16.85 4.80 25.02
C PHE A 113 16.73 4.62 26.55
N GLU A 114 15.53 4.73 27.10
CA GLU A 114 15.27 4.53 28.53
C GLU A 114 15.60 3.10 28.97
N GLN A 115 15.22 2.08 28.18
CA GLN A 115 15.59 0.68 28.45
C GLN A 115 17.10 0.47 28.49
N LYS A 116 17.84 1.02 27.52
CA LYS A 116 19.31 0.93 27.50
C LYS A 116 19.92 1.62 28.72
N ARG A 117 19.41 2.80 29.08
CA ARG A 117 19.89 3.57 30.23
C ARG A 117 19.68 2.82 31.54
N GLU A 118 18.52 2.18 31.71
CA GLU A 118 18.23 1.33 32.88
C GLU A 118 19.16 0.12 32.96
N ALA A 119 19.58 -0.42 31.81
CA ALA A 119 20.60 -1.46 31.72
C ALA A 119 22.05 -0.94 31.89
N GLY A 120 22.24 0.36 32.13
CA GLY A 120 23.56 0.98 32.33
C GLY A 120 24.29 1.40 31.05
N GLU A 121 23.63 1.34 29.89
CA GLU A 121 24.16 1.77 28.59
C GLU A 121 23.55 3.12 28.18
N VAL A 122 24.38 4.10 27.82
CA VAL A 122 23.91 5.38 27.27
C VAL A 122 24.18 5.42 25.77
N ASP A 123 23.11 5.36 24.98
CA ASP A 123 23.20 5.49 23.52
C ASP A 123 23.16 6.98 23.13
N PHE A 124 24.35 7.58 22.95
CA PHE A 124 24.49 8.99 22.60
C PHE A 124 23.83 9.37 21.27
N ARG A 125 23.68 8.42 20.35
CA ARG A 125 23.02 8.64 19.06
C ARG A 125 21.51 8.79 19.25
N LEU A 126 20.87 7.89 20.00
CA LEU A 126 19.44 8.01 20.34
C LEU A 126 19.17 9.26 21.18
N HIS A 127 20.04 9.55 22.15
CA HIS A 127 19.97 10.79 22.93
C HIS A 127 20.06 12.04 22.06
N GLY A 128 20.95 12.07 21.06
CA GLY A 128 21.07 13.18 20.11
C GLY A 128 19.80 13.39 19.29
N LEU A 129 19.19 12.31 18.79
CA LEU A 129 17.95 12.38 18.01
C LEU A 129 16.77 12.93 18.84
N LEU A 130 16.65 12.51 20.10
CA LEU A 130 15.59 12.99 21.00
C LEU A 130 15.71 14.49 21.31
N ASN A 131 16.92 15.02 21.34
CA ASN A 131 17.18 16.42 21.67
C ASN A 131 17.29 17.36 20.45
N THR A 132 17.32 16.81 19.24
CA THR A 132 17.39 17.60 18.00
C THR A 132 15.98 17.79 17.44
N LYS A 133 15.55 19.04 17.23
CA LYS A 133 14.32 19.33 16.49
C LYS A 133 14.51 19.05 15.00
N PRO A 134 13.50 18.48 14.31
CA PRO A 134 13.59 18.27 12.88
C PRO A 134 13.66 19.63 12.14
N ASP A 135 14.49 19.70 11.10
CA ASP A 135 14.54 20.86 10.20
C ASP A 135 13.20 21.02 9.49
N SER A 136 12.68 22.24 9.40
CA SER A 136 11.49 22.54 8.59
C SER A 136 11.76 22.19 7.13
N GLY A 137 11.02 21.21 6.59
CA GLY A 137 11.12 20.78 5.19
C GLY A 137 12.02 19.56 4.94
N LYS A 138 12.57 18.92 5.97
CA LYS A 138 13.24 17.60 5.84
C LYS A 138 12.52 16.53 6.67
N PRO A 139 12.51 15.26 6.22
CA PRO A 139 12.00 14.16 7.03
C PRO A 139 12.75 14.06 8.37
N ASP A 140 12.02 13.83 9.46
CA ASP A 140 12.62 13.69 10.79
C ASP A 140 13.57 12.46 10.81
N PRO A 141 14.86 12.63 11.15
CA PRO A 141 15.79 11.51 11.24
C PRO A 141 15.38 10.45 12.28
N ALA A 142 14.55 10.80 13.26
CA ALA A 142 13.96 9.87 14.22
C ALA A 142 13.12 8.78 13.52
N VAL A 143 12.44 9.10 12.43
CA VAL A 143 11.59 8.14 11.70
C VAL A 143 12.42 6.99 11.16
N ARG A 144 13.52 7.29 10.46
CA ARG A 144 14.44 6.27 9.93
C ARG A 144 15.01 5.41 11.06
N GLU A 145 15.40 6.04 12.16
CA GLU A 145 15.97 5.33 13.29
C GLU A 145 14.96 4.38 13.96
N ALA A 146 13.73 4.84 14.20
CA ALA A 146 12.68 4.01 14.77
C ALA A 146 12.38 2.78 13.89
N PHE A 147 12.40 2.94 12.57
CA PHE A 147 12.29 1.81 11.64
C PHE A 147 13.44 0.82 11.81
N MET A 148 14.70 1.28 11.84
CA MET A 148 15.86 0.43 12.01
C MET A 148 15.82 -0.36 13.32
N LEU A 149 15.45 0.28 14.44
CA LEU A 149 15.32 -0.37 15.74
C LEU A 149 14.27 -1.50 15.74
N LYS A 150 13.18 -1.33 15.01
CA LYS A 150 12.08 -2.31 14.93
C LYS A 150 12.24 -3.33 13.80
N ARG A 151 13.17 -3.11 12.88
CA ARG A 151 13.27 -3.86 11.61
C ARG A 151 13.39 -5.35 11.82
N ALA A 152 14.32 -5.80 12.67
CA ALA A 152 14.55 -7.23 12.91
C ALA A 152 13.29 -7.93 13.47
N ARG A 153 12.62 -7.31 14.45
CA ARG A 153 11.38 -7.84 15.04
C ARG A 153 10.25 -7.87 14.03
N ARG A 154 10.01 -6.77 13.30
CA ARG A 154 8.97 -6.70 12.26
C ARG A 154 9.22 -7.71 11.15
N PHE A 155 10.47 -7.88 10.73
CA PHE A 155 10.85 -8.89 9.75
C PHE A 155 10.55 -10.30 10.25
N GLN A 156 10.92 -10.64 11.48
CA GLN A 156 10.58 -11.94 12.07
C GLN A 156 9.07 -12.16 12.14
N SER A 157 8.30 -11.18 12.62
CA SER A 157 6.83 -11.26 12.63
C SER A 157 6.25 -11.42 11.23
N PHE A 158 6.78 -10.68 10.25
CA PHE A 158 6.33 -10.74 8.86
C PHE A 158 6.62 -12.09 8.22
N MET A 159 7.80 -12.69 8.50
CA MET A 159 8.16 -14.03 8.02
C MET A 159 7.39 -15.15 8.73
N ALA A 160 7.00 -14.95 9.99
CA ALA A 160 6.29 -15.95 10.78
C ALA A 160 4.78 -16.00 10.48
N PHE A 161 4.23 -14.97 9.83
CA PHE A 161 2.83 -14.94 9.45
C PHE A 161 2.55 -15.86 8.26
N ASP A 162 1.67 -16.84 8.46
CA ASP A 162 1.35 -17.89 7.48
C ASP A 162 0.19 -17.51 6.52
N GLY A 163 -0.47 -16.37 6.76
CA GLY A 163 -1.60 -15.94 5.96
C GLY A 163 -2.86 -16.79 6.12
N ALA A 164 -2.99 -17.62 7.18
CA ALA A 164 -4.14 -18.51 7.33
C ALA A 164 -5.50 -17.76 7.37
N THR A 165 -5.50 -16.51 7.79
CA THR A 165 -6.68 -15.62 7.86
C THR A 165 -6.90 -14.79 6.59
N LEU A 166 -6.06 -14.96 5.57
CA LEU A 166 -6.14 -14.25 4.31
C LEU A 166 -6.96 -14.99 3.27
N ASN A 167 -7.51 -14.24 2.32
CA ASN A 167 -8.07 -14.77 1.09
C ASN A 167 -6.91 -15.27 0.19
N ASP A 168 -7.22 -16.12 -0.80
CA ASP A 168 -6.17 -16.79 -1.57
C ASP A 168 -5.36 -15.83 -2.46
N ASP A 169 -6.01 -14.80 -2.99
CA ASP A 169 -5.37 -13.69 -3.70
C ASP A 169 -4.38 -12.92 -2.80
N GLU A 170 -4.81 -12.56 -1.59
CA GLU A 170 -3.98 -11.87 -0.60
C GLU A 170 -2.80 -12.73 -0.12
N LYS A 171 -3.00 -14.06 0.01
CA LYS A 171 -1.91 -15.00 0.35
C LYS A 171 -0.83 -15.03 -0.72
N VAL A 172 -1.20 -15.04 -2.00
CA VAL A 172 -0.22 -15.00 -3.10
C VAL A 172 0.63 -13.74 -2.99
N ILE A 173 0.00 -12.58 -2.78
CA ILE A 173 0.73 -11.31 -2.60
C ILE A 173 1.60 -11.32 -1.35
N LEU A 174 1.12 -11.87 -0.23
CA LEU A 174 1.92 -12.03 0.99
C LEU A 174 3.18 -12.86 0.73
N ASN A 175 3.04 -14.01 0.05
CA ASN A 175 4.16 -14.91 -0.22
C ASN A 175 5.21 -14.25 -1.11
N ASP A 176 4.78 -13.55 -2.17
CA ASP A 176 5.68 -12.80 -3.04
C ASP A 176 6.37 -11.65 -2.28
N ALA A 177 5.63 -10.94 -1.42
CA ALA A 177 6.18 -9.91 -0.55
C ALA A 177 7.22 -10.46 0.44
N GLN A 178 6.96 -11.63 1.02
CA GLN A 178 7.91 -12.29 1.93
C GLN A 178 9.17 -12.73 1.18
N SER A 179 9.03 -13.23 -0.05
CA SER A 179 10.15 -13.59 -0.92
C SER A 179 11.03 -12.38 -1.22
N VAL A 180 10.43 -11.26 -1.63
CA VAL A 180 11.15 -10.00 -1.88
C VAL A 180 11.82 -9.48 -0.61
N ALA A 181 11.13 -9.49 0.53
CA ALA A 181 11.70 -9.03 1.80
C ALA A 181 12.93 -9.88 2.20
N ARG A 182 12.86 -11.20 2.01
CA ARG A 182 13.98 -12.11 2.28
C ARG A 182 15.18 -11.80 1.38
N HIS A 183 14.93 -11.65 0.08
CA HIS A 183 15.97 -11.29 -0.90
C HIS A 183 16.66 -9.96 -0.56
N ILE A 184 15.89 -8.93 -0.17
CA ILE A 184 16.43 -7.63 0.24
C ILE A 184 17.28 -7.76 1.51
N MET A 185 16.80 -8.47 2.53
CA MET A 185 17.50 -8.63 3.81
C MET A 185 18.80 -9.44 3.71
N ASP A 186 18.86 -10.37 2.76
CA ASP A 186 20.07 -11.16 2.45
C ASP A 186 21.10 -10.37 1.62
N GLY A 187 20.65 -9.37 0.85
CA GLY A 187 21.48 -8.49 0.04
C GLY A 187 21.66 -7.09 0.65
N ASP A 188 20.91 -6.12 0.13
CA ASP A 188 20.97 -4.72 0.55
C ASP A 188 20.04 -4.43 1.74
N ARG A 189 20.61 -4.58 2.95
CA ARG A 189 19.90 -4.30 4.20
C ARG A 189 19.47 -2.85 4.35
N ASP A 190 20.02 -1.90 3.62
CA ASP A 190 19.65 -0.48 3.71
C ASP A 190 18.58 -0.06 2.69
N ASN A 191 18.06 -1.01 1.90
CA ASN A 191 17.03 -0.75 0.90
C ASN A 191 15.73 -0.29 1.56
N ARG A 192 15.30 0.94 1.27
CA ARG A 192 14.09 1.57 1.83
C ARG A 192 12.79 0.80 1.55
N ARG A 193 12.75 -0.03 0.50
CA ARG A 193 11.60 -0.87 0.16
C ARG A 193 11.30 -1.88 1.28
N ILE A 194 12.30 -2.29 2.06
CA ILE A 194 12.08 -3.20 3.18
C ILE A 194 11.20 -2.58 4.25
N ASP A 195 11.39 -1.30 4.57
CA ASP A 195 10.63 -0.65 5.64
C ASP A 195 9.16 -0.51 5.23
N ALA A 196 8.89 -0.19 3.95
CA ALA A 196 7.54 -0.15 3.41
C ALA A 196 6.86 -1.53 3.46
N LEU A 197 7.56 -2.59 3.04
CA LEU A 197 7.06 -3.97 3.13
C LEU A 197 6.74 -4.37 4.58
N LEU A 198 7.63 -4.04 5.52
CA LEU A 198 7.43 -4.40 6.93
C LEU A 198 6.30 -3.61 7.59
N VAL A 199 6.09 -2.35 7.21
CA VAL A 199 4.95 -1.55 7.68
C VAL A 199 3.65 -2.14 7.16
N MET A 200 3.54 -2.33 5.85
CA MET A 200 2.31 -2.83 5.25
C MET A 200 2.04 -4.28 5.67
N GLY A 201 3.08 -5.09 5.84
CA GLY A 201 2.98 -6.42 6.42
C GLY A 201 2.42 -6.40 7.84
N ALA A 202 2.87 -5.46 8.69
CA ALA A 202 2.31 -5.31 10.04
C ALA A 202 0.83 -4.89 10.00
N VAL A 203 0.45 -3.96 9.13
CA VAL A 203 -0.96 -3.55 8.94
C VAL A 203 -1.81 -4.74 8.48
N LEU A 204 -1.32 -5.53 7.52
CA LEU A 204 -2.00 -6.73 7.03
C LEU A 204 -2.20 -7.76 8.14
N ILE A 205 -1.16 -8.04 8.94
CA ILE A 205 -1.24 -8.96 10.08
C ILE A 205 -2.31 -8.51 11.08
N GLU A 206 -2.28 -7.23 11.49
CA GLU A 206 -3.22 -6.69 12.48
C GLU A 206 -4.66 -6.75 11.96
N THR A 207 -4.88 -6.35 10.70
CA THR A 207 -6.22 -6.30 10.11
C THR A 207 -6.79 -7.69 9.85
N ALA A 208 -6.00 -8.59 9.27
CA ALA A 208 -6.39 -9.96 8.99
C ALA A 208 -6.65 -10.77 10.27
N SER A 209 -5.94 -10.47 11.38
CA SER A 209 -6.14 -11.12 12.68
C SER A 209 -7.53 -10.87 13.28
N VAL A 210 -8.28 -9.89 12.77
CA VAL A 210 -9.64 -9.58 13.24
C VAL A 210 -10.70 -10.45 12.55
N ARG A 211 -10.46 -10.91 11.32
CA ARG A 211 -11.40 -11.73 10.54
C ARG A 211 -11.96 -12.96 11.26
N PRO A 212 -11.15 -13.80 11.95
CA PRO A 212 -11.66 -14.99 12.62
C PRO A 212 -12.40 -14.69 13.93
N LYS A 213 -12.43 -13.45 14.41
CA LYS A 213 -13.02 -13.11 15.72
C LYS A 213 -14.55 -13.12 15.64
N ALA A 214 -15.15 -14.20 16.14
CA ALA A 214 -16.60 -14.45 16.05
C ALA A 214 -17.49 -13.41 16.77
N ARG A 215 -16.98 -12.71 17.79
CA ARG A 215 -17.75 -11.79 18.65
C ARG A 215 -17.77 -10.32 18.20
N ILE A 216 -17.32 -10.04 16.98
CA ILE A 216 -17.26 -8.67 16.45
C ILE A 216 -18.50 -8.37 15.60
N PRO A 217 -19.13 -7.18 15.77
CA PRO A 217 -20.23 -6.73 14.91
C PRO A 217 -19.88 -6.83 13.41
N ARG A 218 -20.87 -7.22 12.59
CA ARG A 218 -20.67 -7.46 11.15
C ARG A 218 -20.04 -6.26 10.43
N LEU A 219 -20.53 -5.05 10.69
CA LEU A 219 -20.02 -3.82 10.08
C LEU A 219 -18.53 -3.60 10.37
N ILE A 220 -18.10 -3.90 11.60
CA ILE A 220 -16.69 -3.78 12.00
C ILE A 220 -15.87 -4.85 11.26
N ARG A 221 -16.37 -6.09 11.17
CA ARG A 221 -15.70 -7.16 10.44
C ARG A 221 -15.52 -6.82 8.95
N GLU A 222 -16.57 -6.32 8.30
CA GLU A 222 -16.54 -5.87 6.89
C GLU A 222 -15.53 -4.72 6.70
N SER A 223 -15.42 -3.80 7.67
CA SER A 223 -14.41 -2.74 7.64
C SER A 223 -12.98 -3.29 7.73
N PHE A 224 -12.72 -4.20 8.67
CA PHE A 224 -11.41 -4.85 8.80
C PHE A 224 -11.05 -5.72 7.59
N ASP A 225 -12.05 -6.33 6.97
CA ASP A 225 -11.88 -7.09 5.76
C ASP A 225 -11.40 -6.21 4.60
N ARG A 226 -12.08 -5.07 4.37
CA ARG A 226 -11.63 -4.07 3.39
C ARG A 226 -10.23 -3.52 3.71
N MET A 227 -9.92 -3.28 4.98
CA MET A 227 -8.58 -2.81 5.38
C MET A 227 -7.50 -3.85 5.11
N ALA A 228 -7.78 -5.14 5.35
CA ALA A 228 -6.84 -6.21 5.04
C ALA A 228 -6.61 -6.33 3.52
N THR A 229 -7.67 -6.24 2.71
CA THR A 229 -7.56 -6.22 1.25
C THR A 229 -6.78 -5.00 0.75
N LYS A 230 -7.04 -3.79 1.29
CA LYS A 230 -6.24 -2.58 0.96
C LYS A 230 -4.77 -2.71 1.41
N ALA A 231 -4.48 -3.37 2.54
CA ALA A 231 -3.11 -3.62 2.98
C ALA A 231 -2.38 -4.64 2.09
N ALA A 232 -3.07 -5.70 1.64
CA ALA A 232 -2.54 -6.63 0.66
C ALA A 232 -2.30 -5.95 -0.70
N MET A 233 -3.23 -5.08 -1.14
CA MET A 233 -3.04 -4.25 -2.33
C MET A 233 -1.80 -3.34 -2.21
N ALA A 234 -1.58 -2.72 -1.05
CA ALA A 234 -0.40 -1.88 -0.81
C ALA A 234 0.91 -2.70 -0.86
N LEU A 235 0.92 -3.92 -0.31
CA LEU A 235 2.03 -4.85 -0.50
C LEU A 235 2.23 -5.17 -1.98
N GLY A 236 1.17 -5.46 -2.72
CA GLY A 236 1.23 -5.71 -4.16
C GLY A 236 1.79 -4.53 -4.94
N ALA A 237 1.39 -3.31 -4.61
CA ALA A 237 1.93 -2.09 -5.21
C ALA A 237 3.44 -1.96 -4.96
N ILE A 238 3.91 -2.33 -3.77
CA ILE A 238 5.34 -2.34 -3.46
C ILE A 238 6.04 -3.46 -4.21
N VAL A 239 5.48 -4.67 -4.30
CA VAL A 239 6.12 -5.88 -4.87
C VAL A 239 6.17 -5.83 -6.39
N TYR A 240 5.08 -5.48 -7.05
CA TYR A 240 4.97 -5.52 -8.52
C TYR A 240 5.22 -4.15 -9.17
N ARG A 241 5.80 -3.20 -8.46
CA ARG A 241 6.00 -1.82 -8.93
C ARG A 241 6.71 -1.78 -10.28
N ASP A 242 7.80 -2.53 -10.39
CA ASP A 242 8.67 -2.49 -11.56
C ASP A 242 7.98 -3.15 -12.76
N GLU A 243 7.36 -4.32 -12.55
CA GLU A 243 6.57 -5.05 -13.56
C GLU A 243 5.32 -4.27 -13.99
N TYR A 244 4.66 -3.58 -13.06
CA TYR A 244 3.51 -2.71 -13.33
C TYR A 244 3.92 -1.55 -14.24
N LEU A 245 5.00 -0.86 -13.90
CA LEU A 245 5.50 0.27 -14.68
C LEU A 245 6.00 -0.18 -16.07
N GLU A 246 6.67 -1.32 -16.15
CA GLU A 246 7.10 -1.90 -17.42
C GLU A 246 5.89 -2.25 -18.29
N PHE A 247 4.92 -2.99 -17.74
CA PHE A 247 3.72 -3.38 -18.48
C PHE A 247 2.94 -2.15 -18.96
N LYS A 248 2.78 -1.14 -18.10
CA LYS A 248 2.16 0.14 -18.44
C LYS A 248 2.89 0.83 -19.60
N ALA A 249 4.22 0.86 -19.57
CA ALA A 249 5.03 1.44 -20.63
C ALA A 249 4.89 0.69 -21.97
N THR A 250 4.77 -0.66 -21.96
CA THR A 250 4.53 -1.43 -23.19
C THR A 250 3.21 -1.07 -23.88
N LEU A 251 2.25 -0.53 -23.15
CA LEU A 251 0.96 -0.07 -23.67
C LEU A 251 0.96 1.40 -24.13
N GLY A 252 2.09 2.10 -23.98
CA GLY A 252 2.24 3.51 -24.34
C GLY A 252 1.46 4.47 -23.43
N LEU A 253 1.18 4.05 -22.19
CA LEU A 253 0.48 4.88 -21.21
C LEU A 253 1.45 5.77 -20.44
N GLU A 254 1.06 7.02 -20.20
CA GLU A 254 1.84 7.99 -19.44
C GLU A 254 1.94 7.64 -17.95
N ARG A 255 3.00 8.11 -17.28
CA ARG A 255 3.08 7.99 -15.81
C ARG A 255 2.12 8.96 -15.14
N LEU A 256 1.51 8.49 -14.05
CA LEU A 256 0.62 9.22 -13.16
C LEU A 256 1.30 9.42 -11.80
N ASP A 257 0.80 10.38 -11.01
CA ASP A 257 1.36 10.65 -9.68
C ASP A 257 1.10 9.47 -8.72
N SER A 258 -0.02 8.77 -8.89
CA SER A 258 -0.36 7.54 -8.15
C SER A 258 0.37 6.26 -8.61
N ASP A 259 1.28 6.34 -9.58
CA ASP A 259 2.16 5.22 -9.94
C ASP A 259 3.40 5.12 -9.03
N LEU A 260 3.60 6.07 -8.11
CA LEU A 260 4.80 6.21 -7.28
C LEU A 260 4.91 5.20 -6.14
#